data_AF-A0A317IKH4-F1
#
_entry.id   AF-A0A317IKH4-F1
#
_cell.length_a   1.000
_cell.length_b   1.000
_cell.length_c   1.000
_cell.angle_alpha   90.00
_cell.angle_beta   90.00
_cell.angle_gamma   90.00
#
_symmetry.space_group_name_H-M   'P 1'
#
loop_
_entity.id
_entity.type
_entity.pdbx_description
1 polymer ?
#
loop_
_entity_poly.entity_id
_entity_poly.type
_entity_poly.pdbx_seq_one_letter_code
_entity_poly.pdbx_strand_id
1 'polypeptide(L)'
;MSRLVRLAARTTAASVGFWVATAIAAAQINAVPSQIRMTAIADSLDLPGPYSSAEAPILMQAGQTNPSFQVAPGQVVTLFFTNVRLLSRADGERATTLPLPTTLAGLSVSIQDDHGKHQAPLFWVLQYPLCQLKRTPDCMITEIRVQIPFDTFQGAQAASLVLNDNGVDSQEYLLYPRLDVIHVLTTCETAAFPPCSGIVTHPDGSLVSYRSPARAGEAVTIYAVGLGRTVPTVKSGEPTPLPAPILRNTLSLRFDFRPNAMPSFPTIDGDAPPEAISRPIFAGLTPGQVGLYQVNLRIPDDIPRVSACDGGVIDSYVQSNLTISIGGVSFQSFDGAAICVEPQQAPTMGNTEMPD
;
A
#
# COMPACT_ATOMS: atom_id res chain seq x y z
N MET A 1 9.86 -26.26 -73.36
CA MET A 1 9.90 -24.78 -73.35
C MET A 1 8.81 -24.28 -72.41
N SER A 2 9.17 -23.77 -71.23
CA SER A 2 8.27 -23.02 -70.35
C SER A 2 9.12 -21.98 -69.63
N ARG A 3 8.73 -20.71 -69.77
CA ARG A 3 9.49 -19.55 -69.30
C ARG A 3 9.22 -19.32 -67.82
N LEU A 4 10.30 -19.28 -67.02
CA LEU A 4 10.27 -18.64 -65.71
C LEU A 4 10.13 -17.12 -65.92
N VAL A 5 9.01 -16.55 -65.49
CA VAL A 5 8.87 -15.10 -65.33
C VAL A 5 8.98 -14.80 -63.83
N ARG A 6 10.13 -14.25 -63.43
CA ARG A 6 10.31 -13.65 -62.10
C ARG A 6 9.58 -12.31 -62.11
N LEU A 7 8.49 -12.19 -61.35
CA LEU A 7 8.00 -10.88 -60.91
C LEU A 7 8.50 -10.62 -59.49
N ALA A 8 9.32 -9.58 -59.35
CA ALA A 8 9.78 -9.09 -58.06
C ALA A 8 8.66 -8.27 -57.41
N ALA A 9 8.08 -8.76 -56.32
CA ALA A 9 7.32 -7.92 -55.39
C ALA A 9 8.27 -7.51 -54.26
N ARG A 10 8.70 -6.24 -54.28
CA ARG A 10 9.37 -5.61 -53.14
C ARG A 10 8.34 -5.39 -52.04
N THR A 11 8.47 -6.09 -50.93
CA THR A 11 7.95 -5.62 -49.64
C THR A 11 9.14 -5.14 -48.82
N THR A 12 9.31 -3.82 -48.78
CA THR A 12 10.18 -3.14 -47.82
C THR A 12 9.57 -3.30 -46.43
N ALA A 13 10.16 -4.18 -45.61
CA ALA A 13 10.00 -4.14 -44.16
C ALA A 13 11.27 -3.49 -43.60
N ALA A 14 11.12 -2.29 -43.03
CA ALA A 14 12.18 -1.65 -42.26
C ALA A 14 12.41 -2.48 -40.99
N SER A 15 13.63 -2.99 -40.84
CA SER A 15 14.09 -3.77 -39.70
C SER A 15 14.70 -2.87 -38.61
N VAL A 16 14.34 -3.10 -37.34
CA VAL A 16 15.31 -3.11 -36.23
C VAL A 16 14.85 -4.17 -35.20
N GLY A 17 15.62 -5.26 -35.04
CA GLY A 17 15.60 -6.15 -33.86
C GLY A 17 15.01 -7.57 -34.04
N PHE A 18 15.90 -8.56 -34.26
CA PHE A 18 15.80 -10.04 -34.17
C PHE A 18 14.59 -10.64 -33.41
N TRP A 19 13.83 -11.61 -33.92
CA TRP A 19 14.20 -12.99 -34.33
C TRP A 19 13.40 -13.50 -35.54
N VAL A 20 14.04 -14.33 -36.39
CA VAL A 20 13.46 -14.98 -37.56
C VAL A 20 12.88 -16.35 -37.17
N ALA A 21 11.61 -16.59 -37.47
CA ALA A 21 11.07 -17.94 -37.63
C ALA A 21 10.57 -18.10 -39.07
N THR A 22 11.29 -18.88 -39.87
CA THR A 22 10.93 -19.19 -41.26
C THR A 22 9.94 -20.36 -41.26
N ALA A 23 8.70 -20.14 -41.66
CA ALA A 23 7.78 -21.22 -42.01
C ALA A 23 7.54 -21.21 -43.52
N ILE A 24 8.01 -22.26 -44.22
CA ILE A 24 7.72 -22.48 -45.64
C ILE A 24 6.44 -23.31 -45.70
N ALA A 25 5.29 -22.68 -45.91
CA ALA A 25 4.08 -23.37 -46.32
C ALA A 25 4.05 -23.45 -47.84
N ALA A 26 4.30 -24.63 -48.42
CA ALA A 26 4.10 -24.86 -49.84
C ALA A 26 2.60 -25.10 -50.10
N ALA A 27 1.88 -24.08 -50.55
CA ALA A 27 0.51 -24.24 -51.06
C ALA A 27 0.54 -24.46 -52.58
N GLN A 28 0.18 -25.66 -53.06
CA GLN A 28 -0.15 -25.88 -54.46
C GLN A 28 -1.53 -25.28 -54.75
N ILE A 29 -1.61 -24.30 -55.64
CA ILE A 29 -2.87 -23.69 -56.09
C ILE A 29 -3.19 -24.24 -57.48
N ASN A 30 -4.18 -25.14 -57.59
CA ASN A 30 -4.83 -25.45 -58.86
C ASN A 30 -6.08 -24.58 -59.00
N ALA A 31 -6.07 -23.66 -59.96
CA ALA A 31 -7.16 -22.72 -60.21
C ALA A 31 -8.25 -23.36 -61.09
N VAL A 32 -9.50 -23.27 -60.65
CA VAL A 32 -10.70 -23.33 -61.51
C VAL A 32 -11.58 -22.11 -61.14
N PRO A 33 -12.14 -21.36 -62.12
CA PRO A 33 -12.71 -20.04 -61.85
C PRO A 33 -14.20 -20.14 -61.47
N SER A 34 -14.50 -20.03 -60.18
CA SER A 34 -15.64 -19.33 -59.57
C SER A 34 -16.00 -19.98 -58.23
N GLN A 35 -15.91 -19.18 -57.15
CA GLN A 35 -16.04 -19.53 -55.71
C GLN A 35 -14.71 -19.89 -55.02
N ILE A 36 -14.07 -18.90 -54.36
CA ILE A 36 -13.06 -19.18 -53.35
C ILE A 36 -13.81 -19.59 -52.06
N ARG A 37 -13.96 -20.89 -51.82
CA ARG A 37 -14.25 -21.40 -50.47
C ARG A 37 -12.92 -21.68 -49.78
N MET A 38 -12.59 -20.89 -48.76
CA MET A 38 -11.55 -21.25 -47.81
C MET A 38 -12.14 -22.24 -46.81
N THR A 39 -11.98 -23.53 -47.08
CA THR A 39 -12.18 -24.58 -46.07
C THR A 39 -10.82 -24.82 -45.44
N ALA A 40 -10.60 -24.31 -44.22
CA ALA A 40 -9.47 -24.74 -43.42
C ALA A 40 -9.71 -26.20 -43.04
N ILE A 41 -8.98 -27.11 -43.67
CA ILE A 41 -8.82 -28.47 -43.14
C ILE A 41 -7.94 -28.33 -41.91
N ALA A 42 -8.58 -28.35 -40.74
CA ALA A 42 -7.91 -28.46 -39.46
C ALA A 42 -7.40 -29.89 -39.31
N ASP A 43 -6.36 -30.24 -40.07
CA ASP A 43 -5.53 -31.40 -39.74
C ASP A 43 -4.46 -30.91 -38.76
N SER A 44 -4.72 -31.23 -37.49
CA SER A 44 -3.80 -31.27 -36.34
C SER A 44 -2.43 -30.58 -36.55
N LEU A 45 -2.34 -29.31 -36.14
CA LEU A 45 -1.05 -28.69 -35.84
C LEU A 45 -0.59 -29.23 -34.46
N ASP A 46 0.05 -30.40 -34.46
CA ASP A 46 0.72 -30.95 -33.28
C ASP A 46 1.97 -30.12 -32.97
N LEU A 47 1.80 -29.13 -32.09
CA LEU A 47 2.92 -28.42 -31.49
C LEU A 47 3.41 -29.21 -30.25
N PRO A 48 4.70 -29.58 -30.18
CA PRO A 48 5.21 -30.34 -29.04
C PRO A 48 5.41 -29.41 -27.83
N GLY A 49 4.58 -29.59 -26.80
CA GLY A 49 4.79 -29.08 -25.44
C GLY A 49 3.65 -28.20 -24.91
N PRO A 50 3.41 -28.16 -23.59
CA PRO A 50 2.43 -27.25 -23.01
C PRO A 50 2.93 -25.82 -23.17
N TYR A 51 2.32 -25.05 -24.07
CA TYR A 51 2.42 -23.59 -24.01
C TYR A 51 1.72 -23.15 -22.72
N SER A 52 2.50 -22.95 -21.66
CA SER A 52 2.09 -22.04 -20.60
C SER A 52 2.02 -20.66 -21.25
N SER A 53 0.82 -20.22 -21.62
CA SER A 53 0.55 -18.80 -21.75
C SER A 53 0.57 -18.24 -20.33
N ALA A 54 1.77 -17.98 -19.80
CA ALA A 54 1.89 -17.16 -18.61
C ALA A 54 1.42 -15.76 -19.04
N GLU A 55 0.15 -15.45 -18.76
CA GLU A 55 -0.35 -14.09 -18.94
C GLU A 55 0.43 -13.18 -18.00
N ALA A 56 0.84 -12.01 -18.49
CA ALA A 56 1.59 -11.07 -17.67
C ALA A 56 0.73 -10.60 -16.48
N PRO A 57 1.30 -10.41 -15.28
CA PRO A 57 0.54 -9.96 -14.13
C PRO A 57 -0.16 -8.61 -14.33
N ILE A 58 -1.39 -8.49 -13.84
CA ILE A 58 -2.22 -7.28 -13.97
C ILE A 58 -2.44 -6.64 -12.59
N LEU A 59 -2.02 -5.39 -12.38
CA LEU A 59 -2.29 -4.65 -11.14
C LEU A 59 -3.75 -4.23 -11.10
N MET A 60 -4.47 -4.71 -10.10
CA MET A 60 -5.88 -4.38 -9.84
C MET A 60 -6.01 -3.14 -8.97
N GLN A 61 -5.18 -3.04 -7.93
CA GLN A 61 -5.22 -1.99 -6.94
C GLN A 61 -3.89 -1.90 -6.20
N ALA A 62 -3.52 -0.69 -5.76
CA ALA A 62 -2.43 -0.48 -4.84
C ALA A 62 -2.82 0.49 -3.74
N GLY A 63 -2.51 0.14 -2.49
CA GLY A 63 -2.94 0.90 -1.32
C GLY A 63 -4.45 0.87 -1.11
N GLN A 64 -4.96 1.74 -0.22
CA GLN A 64 -6.32 1.60 0.28
C GLN A 64 -7.43 2.28 -0.54
N THR A 65 -7.20 3.29 -1.42
CA THR A 65 -8.34 3.96 -2.13
C THR A 65 -8.01 4.99 -3.23
N ASN A 66 -6.79 5.08 -3.76
CA ASN A 66 -6.40 6.28 -4.54
C ASN A 66 -6.50 6.10 -6.08
N PRO A 67 -7.24 6.96 -6.83
CA PRO A 67 -7.34 6.87 -8.31
C PRO A 67 -6.04 7.17 -9.05
N SER A 68 -5.08 7.80 -8.36
CA SER A 68 -3.68 7.90 -8.78
C SER A 68 -2.82 7.11 -7.80
N PHE A 69 -1.96 6.22 -8.28
CA PHE A 69 -1.12 5.40 -7.41
C PHE A 69 0.02 6.25 -6.82
N GLN A 70 -0.31 6.96 -5.74
CA GLN A 70 0.62 7.82 -5.01
C GLN A 70 1.39 7.03 -3.98
N VAL A 71 2.71 7.24 -3.93
CA VAL A 71 3.60 6.55 -2.99
C VAL A 71 4.64 7.48 -2.40
N ALA A 72 5.08 7.20 -1.18
CA ALA A 72 6.18 7.91 -0.54
C ALA A 72 7.38 6.98 -0.28
N PRO A 73 8.63 7.53 -0.25
CA PRO A 73 9.80 6.75 0.14
C PRO A 73 9.62 6.11 1.52
N GLY A 74 9.96 4.83 1.63
CA GLY A 74 9.84 4.05 2.86
C GLY A 74 8.41 3.59 3.21
N GLN A 75 7.40 3.97 2.42
CA GLN A 75 6.02 3.56 2.67
C GLN A 75 5.85 2.05 2.53
N VAL A 76 5.08 1.45 3.43
CA VAL A 76 4.63 0.06 3.28
C VAL A 76 3.31 0.07 2.53
N VAL A 77 3.25 -0.60 1.38
CA VAL A 77 2.06 -0.66 0.53
C VAL A 77 1.70 -2.09 0.21
N THR A 78 0.40 -2.34 0.07
CA THR A 78 -0.14 -3.60 -0.42
C THR A 78 -0.54 -3.45 -1.87
N LEU A 79 -0.04 -4.34 -2.72
CA LEU A 79 -0.33 -4.40 -4.15
C LEU A 79 -1.19 -5.64 -4.42
N PHE A 80 -2.21 -5.48 -5.24
CA PHE A 80 -3.11 -6.56 -5.62
C PHE A 80 -3.00 -6.85 -7.11
N PHE A 81 -2.63 -8.07 -7.46
CA PHE A 81 -2.47 -8.50 -8.86
C PHE A 81 -3.36 -9.68 -9.21
N THR A 82 -3.84 -9.73 -10.44
CA THR A 82 -4.38 -10.95 -11.08
C THR A 82 -3.39 -11.46 -12.12
N ASN A 83 -3.67 -12.63 -12.70
CA ASN A 83 -2.80 -13.25 -13.72
C ASN A 83 -1.38 -13.52 -13.24
N VAL A 84 -1.18 -13.64 -11.93
CA VAL A 84 0.06 -14.16 -11.35
C VAL A 84 -0.05 -15.68 -11.29
N ARG A 85 1.03 -16.39 -11.58
CA ARG A 85 1.03 -17.85 -11.47
C ARG A 85 0.56 -18.30 -10.09
N LEU A 86 -0.01 -19.49 -10.03
CA LEU A 86 -0.38 -20.08 -8.75
C LEU A 86 0.87 -20.26 -7.88
N LEU A 87 0.79 -19.79 -6.63
CA LEU A 87 1.85 -20.01 -5.66
C LEU A 87 1.93 -21.50 -5.32
N SER A 88 3.15 -21.99 -5.09
CA SER A 88 3.38 -23.38 -4.69
C SER A 88 2.84 -23.69 -3.30
N ARG A 89 2.64 -22.66 -2.46
CA ARG A 89 1.99 -22.76 -1.15
C ARG A 89 0.66 -22.04 -1.18
N ALA A 90 -0.41 -22.76 -0.85
CA ALA A 90 -1.77 -22.22 -0.87
C ALA A 90 -1.99 -21.04 0.10
N ASP A 91 -1.25 -21.01 1.21
CA ASP A 91 -1.33 -19.95 2.23
C ASP A 91 -0.40 -18.77 1.95
N GLY A 92 0.31 -18.79 0.81
CA GLY A 92 1.34 -17.80 0.48
C GLY A 92 2.68 -18.01 1.20
N GLU A 93 3.50 -16.96 1.18
CA GLU A 93 4.83 -16.93 1.79
C GLU A 93 5.08 -15.61 2.51
N ARG A 94 5.74 -15.66 3.67
CA ARG A 94 6.10 -14.50 4.48
C ARG A 94 7.61 -14.43 4.64
N ALA A 95 8.17 -13.23 4.64
CA ALA A 95 9.57 -13.01 4.97
C ALA A 95 9.82 -13.43 6.43
N THR A 96 10.90 -14.17 6.66
CA THR A 96 11.31 -14.65 7.99
C THR A 96 12.68 -14.14 8.41
N THR A 97 13.34 -13.36 7.55
CA THR A 97 14.68 -12.82 7.77
C THR A 97 14.70 -11.32 7.57
N LEU A 98 15.67 -10.69 8.21
CA LEU A 98 16.05 -9.30 7.99
C LEU A 98 17.50 -9.26 7.48
N PRO A 99 17.85 -8.41 6.49
CA PRO A 99 16.95 -7.53 5.74
C PRO A 99 15.87 -8.28 4.98
N LEU A 100 14.72 -7.64 4.76
CA LEU A 100 13.62 -8.24 4.00
C LEU A 100 14.09 -8.64 2.59
N PRO A 101 13.65 -9.82 2.07
CA PRO A 101 14.04 -10.28 0.75
C PRO A 101 13.41 -9.42 -0.35
N THR A 102 14.13 -9.23 -1.45
CA THR A 102 13.61 -8.57 -2.68
C THR A 102 12.96 -9.56 -3.64
N THR A 103 13.01 -10.85 -3.33
CA THR A 103 12.32 -11.92 -4.06
C THR A 103 11.69 -12.87 -3.06
N LEU A 104 10.39 -13.09 -3.17
CA LEU A 104 9.64 -13.96 -2.26
C LEU A 104 8.61 -14.75 -3.07
N ALA A 105 8.51 -16.06 -2.83
CA ALA A 105 7.71 -16.98 -3.64
C ALA A 105 7.97 -16.89 -5.15
N GLY A 106 9.19 -16.51 -5.58
CA GLY A 106 9.57 -16.29 -6.98
C GLY A 106 9.00 -15.01 -7.63
N LEU A 107 8.42 -14.12 -6.82
CA LEU A 107 7.96 -12.80 -7.25
C LEU A 107 8.96 -11.74 -6.79
N SER A 108 9.16 -10.70 -7.61
CA SER A 108 9.89 -9.49 -7.20
C SER A 108 9.19 -8.24 -7.74
N VAL A 109 9.26 -7.15 -6.99
CA VAL A 109 8.68 -5.86 -7.39
C VAL A 109 9.81 -4.88 -7.57
N SER A 110 9.85 -4.22 -8.71
CA SER A 110 10.83 -3.18 -9.01
C SER A 110 10.17 -1.86 -9.32
N ILE A 111 10.82 -0.79 -8.88
CA ILE A 111 10.41 0.59 -9.08
C ILE A 111 11.49 1.27 -9.90
N GLN A 112 11.13 1.82 -11.06
CA GLN A 112 12.01 2.53 -11.97
C GLN A 112 11.67 4.01 -11.90
N ASP A 113 12.63 4.84 -11.53
CA ASP A 113 12.53 6.30 -11.66
C ASP A 113 13.65 6.84 -12.57
N ASP A 114 13.79 8.16 -12.62
CA ASP A 114 14.83 8.86 -13.38
C ASP A 114 16.25 8.66 -12.81
N HIS A 115 16.38 8.11 -11.60
CA HIS A 115 17.65 7.86 -10.92
C HIS A 115 18.06 6.38 -10.95
N GLY A 116 17.13 5.46 -11.24
CA GLY A 116 17.46 4.06 -11.50
C GLY A 116 16.33 3.07 -11.28
N LYS A 117 16.71 1.78 -11.30
CA LYS A 117 15.82 0.66 -10.95
C LYS A 117 16.12 0.23 -9.52
N HIS A 118 15.10 0.27 -8.67
CA HIS A 118 15.17 -0.08 -7.26
C HIS A 118 14.32 -1.33 -7.01
N GLN A 119 14.87 -2.30 -6.27
CA GLN A 119 14.13 -3.49 -5.86
C GLN A 119 13.39 -3.21 -4.55
N ALA A 120 12.09 -3.46 -4.53
CA ALA A 120 11.29 -3.30 -3.33
C ALA A 120 11.51 -4.52 -2.41
N PRO A 121 11.76 -4.32 -1.10
CA PRO A 121 11.73 -5.41 -0.13
C PRO A 121 10.30 -5.91 0.11
N LEU A 122 10.11 -7.22 0.22
CA LEU A 122 8.81 -7.89 0.37
C LEU A 122 8.61 -8.35 1.81
N PHE A 123 7.44 -8.05 2.38
CA PHE A 123 7.01 -8.57 3.67
C PHE A 123 6.31 -9.92 3.52
N TRP A 124 5.39 -10.03 2.56
CA TRP A 124 4.65 -11.26 2.26
C TRP A 124 4.01 -11.24 0.89
N VAL A 125 3.67 -12.44 0.43
CA VAL A 125 2.86 -12.73 -0.74
C VAL A 125 1.75 -13.68 -0.31
N LEU A 126 0.49 -13.35 -0.57
CA LEU A 126 -0.67 -14.20 -0.32
C LEU A 126 -1.49 -14.33 -1.61
N GLN A 127 -2.21 -15.44 -1.77
CA GLN A 127 -3.15 -15.63 -2.86
C GLN A 127 -4.50 -16.10 -2.33
N TYR A 128 -5.58 -15.50 -2.81
CA TYR A 128 -6.94 -15.90 -2.47
C TYR A 128 -7.81 -16.02 -3.74
N PRO A 129 -8.78 -16.96 -3.74
CA PRO A 129 -9.62 -17.17 -4.89
C PRO A 129 -10.63 -16.03 -5.04
N LEU A 130 -10.73 -15.46 -6.25
CA LEU A 130 -11.84 -14.59 -6.66
C LEU A 130 -13.05 -15.41 -7.13
N CYS A 131 -12.78 -16.60 -7.67
CA CYS A 131 -13.78 -17.52 -8.20
C CYS A 131 -14.01 -18.69 -7.22
N GLN A 132 -15.25 -19.15 -7.07
CA GLN A 132 -15.56 -20.19 -6.07
C GLN A 132 -14.92 -21.56 -6.34
N LEU A 133 -14.80 -21.99 -7.60
CA LEU A 133 -14.39 -23.35 -7.96
C LEU A 133 -13.16 -23.42 -8.88
N LYS A 134 -12.68 -22.28 -9.38
CA LYS A 134 -11.56 -22.23 -10.32
C LYS A 134 -10.31 -21.73 -9.60
N ARG A 135 -9.23 -22.50 -9.70
CA ARG A 135 -7.88 -22.12 -9.26
C ARG A 135 -6.99 -22.00 -10.48
N THR A 136 -7.19 -20.91 -11.21
CA THR A 136 -6.40 -20.51 -12.38
C THR A 136 -5.90 -19.08 -12.14
N PRO A 137 -4.76 -18.66 -12.74
CA PRO A 137 -4.17 -17.33 -12.50
C PRO A 137 -5.14 -16.15 -12.64
N ASP A 138 -6.09 -16.24 -13.58
CA ASP A 138 -7.16 -15.27 -13.84
C ASP A 138 -8.27 -15.25 -12.77
N CYS A 139 -8.38 -16.31 -11.99
CA CYS A 139 -9.36 -16.49 -10.93
C CYS A 139 -8.77 -16.35 -9.52
N MET A 140 -7.53 -15.88 -9.43
CA MET A 140 -6.83 -15.62 -8.18
C MET A 140 -6.44 -14.15 -8.11
N ILE A 141 -6.46 -13.61 -6.89
CA ILE A 141 -5.87 -12.32 -6.58
C ILE A 141 -4.67 -12.56 -5.67
N THR A 142 -3.57 -11.93 -6.02
CA THR A 142 -2.28 -12.01 -5.34
C THR A 142 -2.05 -10.72 -4.60
N GLU A 143 -2.01 -10.80 -3.28
CA GLU A 143 -1.62 -9.71 -2.40
C GLU A 143 -0.12 -9.75 -2.18
N ILE A 144 0.58 -8.66 -2.48
CA ILE A 144 2.01 -8.51 -2.24
C ILE A 144 2.20 -7.27 -1.38
N ARG A 145 2.69 -7.44 -0.14
CA ARG A 145 3.06 -6.29 0.70
C ARG A 145 4.54 -6.00 0.58
N VAL A 146 4.85 -4.76 0.18
CA VAL A 146 6.21 -4.30 -0.09
C VAL A 146 6.53 -3.03 0.68
N GLN A 147 7.81 -2.78 0.88
CA GLN A 147 8.31 -1.45 1.24
C GLN A 147 8.73 -0.71 -0.04
N ILE A 148 8.21 0.49 -0.25
CA ILE A 148 8.76 1.42 -1.24
C ILE A 148 10.16 1.83 -0.77
N PRO A 149 11.21 1.69 -1.59
CA PRO A 149 12.57 1.99 -1.14
C PRO A 149 12.74 3.45 -0.68
N PHE A 150 13.68 3.71 0.24
CA PHE A 150 13.95 5.06 0.78
C PHE A 150 14.79 5.91 -0.18
N ASP A 151 15.57 5.25 -1.03
CA ASP A 151 16.50 5.82 -2.00
C ASP A 151 15.85 6.18 -3.34
N THR A 152 14.57 5.84 -3.55
CA THR A 152 13.78 6.24 -4.73
C THR A 152 13.36 7.70 -4.69
N PHE A 153 12.91 8.22 -5.83
CA PHE A 153 12.19 9.47 -6.05
C PHE A 153 12.95 10.72 -5.62
N GLN A 154 14.23 10.82 -5.95
CA GLN A 154 15.09 11.97 -5.58
C GLN A 154 14.73 13.25 -6.37
N GLY A 155 13.46 13.69 -6.30
CA GLY A 155 12.89 14.77 -7.11
C GLY A 155 12.03 14.29 -8.27
N ALA A 156 11.97 12.97 -8.52
CA ALA A 156 11.16 12.35 -9.56
C ALA A 156 9.67 12.77 -9.46
N GLN A 157 9.08 13.15 -10.58
CA GLN A 157 7.65 13.50 -10.68
C GLN A 157 6.76 12.29 -11.02
N ALA A 158 7.39 11.23 -11.55
CA ALA A 158 6.75 9.99 -11.92
C ALA A 158 7.78 8.85 -11.80
N ALA A 159 7.28 7.65 -11.59
CA ALA A 159 8.06 6.41 -11.64
C ALA A 159 7.18 5.29 -12.21
N SER A 160 7.77 4.17 -12.59
CA SER A 160 7.02 2.98 -12.97
C SER A 160 7.28 1.82 -12.02
N LEU A 161 6.25 0.99 -11.83
CA LEU A 161 6.30 -0.26 -11.08
C LEU A 161 6.16 -1.44 -12.03
N VAL A 162 7.01 -2.44 -11.83
CA VAL A 162 6.95 -3.72 -12.57
C VAL A 162 6.98 -4.86 -11.57
N LEU A 163 6.02 -5.77 -11.69
CA LEU A 163 6.04 -7.07 -11.03
C LEU A 163 6.71 -8.09 -11.96
N ASN A 164 7.75 -8.75 -11.49
CA ASN A 164 8.35 -9.90 -12.16
C ASN A 164 7.86 -11.19 -11.50
N ASP A 165 7.25 -12.07 -12.28
CA ASP A 165 6.84 -13.41 -11.90
C ASP A 165 7.73 -14.45 -12.58
N ASN A 166 8.74 -14.97 -11.86
CA ASN A 166 9.69 -15.97 -12.38
C ASN A 166 10.30 -15.61 -13.75
N GLY A 167 10.66 -14.35 -13.97
CA GLY A 167 11.23 -13.88 -15.24
C GLY A 167 10.22 -13.34 -16.24
N VAL A 168 8.91 -13.41 -15.95
CA VAL A 168 7.87 -12.76 -16.75
C VAL A 168 7.51 -11.42 -16.12
N ASP A 169 7.82 -10.33 -16.81
CA ASP A 169 7.48 -8.99 -16.35
C ASP A 169 6.01 -8.65 -16.64
N SER A 170 5.38 -7.93 -15.73
CA SER A 170 4.13 -7.21 -15.98
C SER A 170 4.36 -6.05 -16.95
N GLN A 171 3.28 -5.44 -17.42
CA GLN A 171 3.36 -4.07 -17.93
C GLN A 171 3.86 -3.10 -16.85
N GLU A 172 4.30 -1.92 -17.27
CA GLU A 172 4.68 -0.83 -16.37
C GLU A 172 3.44 -0.13 -15.81
N TYR A 173 3.37 0.01 -14.49
CA TYR A 173 2.34 0.76 -13.79
C TYR A 173 2.86 2.11 -13.33
N LEU A 174 2.21 3.19 -13.76
CA LEU A 174 2.62 4.54 -13.40
C LEU A 174 2.38 4.83 -11.91
N LEU A 175 3.42 5.33 -11.25
CA LEU A 175 3.42 5.80 -9.87
C LEU A 175 3.60 7.31 -9.83
N TYR A 176 3.00 7.95 -8.82
CA TYR A 176 3.18 9.37 -8.54
C TYR A 176 3.86 9.56 -7.17
N PRO A 177 5.17 9.83 -7.15
CA PRO A 177 5.89 10.08 -5.91
C PRO A 177 5.33 11.28 -5.13
N ARG A 178 5.19 11.11 -3.82
CA ARG A 178 4.90 12.17 -2.84
C ARG A 178 6.01 12.20 -1.80
N LEU A 179 6.10 13.30 -1.04
CA LEU A 179 7.04 13.37 0.08
C LEU A 179 6.59 12.48 1.25
N ASP A 180 5.27 12.30 1.38
CA ASP A 180 4.59 11.50 2.37
C ASP A 180 3.20 11.10 1.83
N VAL A 181 2.73 9.93 2.23
CA VAL A 181 1.38 9.39 2.00
C VAL A 181 0.99 8.71 3.31
N ILE A 182 0.56 9.52 4.27
CA ILE A 182 0.36 9.11 5.66
C ILE A 182 -0.76 8.07 5.73
N HIS A 183 -0.50 6.99 6.47
CA HIS A 183 -1.50 6.00 6.82
C HIS A 183 -1.28 5.58 8.27
N VAL A 184 -2.23 5.93 9.14
CA VAL A 184 -2.26 5.51 10.54
C VAL A 184 -2.74 4.08 10.59
N LEU A 185 -1.98 3.23 11.26
CA LEU A 185 -2.35 1.83 11.37
C LEU A 185 -3.60 1.68 12.23
N THR A 186 -4.45 0.71 11.90
CA THR A 186 -5.68 0.43 12.64
C THR A 186 -5.77 -1.04 13.02
N THR A 187 -6.59 -1.33 14.03
CA THR A 187 -6.92 -2.72 14.42
C THR A 187 -7.45 -3.54 13.25
N CYS A 188 -8.07 -2.90 12.25
CA CYS A 188 -8.62 -3.56 11.07
C CYS A 188 -7.58 -4.15 10.12
N GLU A 189 -6.31 -3.76 10.24
CA GLU A 189 -5.23 -4.34 9.46
C GLU A 189 -4.75 -5.68 10.03
N THR A 190 -5.15 -5.99 11.25
CA THR A 190 -4.83 -7.25 11.95
C THR A 190 -6.07 -8.09 12.26
N ALA A 191 -7.27 -7.49 12.29
CA ALA A 191 -8.55 -8.15 12.54
C ALA A 191 -9.64 -7.67 11.58
N ALA A 192 -10.42 -8.57 10.99
CA ALA A 192 -11.35 -8.23 9.90
C ALA A 192 -12.70 -7.61 10.33
N PHE A 193 -12.85 -7.13 11.58
CA PHE A 193 -14.15 -6.70 12.11
C PHE A 193 -14.13 -5.27 12.65
N PRO A 194 -15.00 -4.37 12.13
CA PRO A 194 -15.17 -3.03 12.67
C PRO A 194 -15.83 -3.05 14.07
N PRO A 195 -15.73 -1.95 14.84
CA PRO A 195 -15.08 -0.69 14.49
C PRO A 195 -13.55 -0.77 14.52
N CYS A 196 -12.93 -0.10 13.54
CA CYS A 196 -11.50 0.06 13.47
C CYS A 196 -11.07 1.18 14.40
N SER A 197 -10.09 0.93 15.26
CA SER A 197 -9.46 1.98 16.08
C SER A 197 -8.01 2.11 15.67
N GLY A 198 -7.45 3.33 15.81
CA GLY A 198 -6.03 3.53 15.56
C GLY A 198 -5.18 2.64 16.48
N ILE A 199 -4.08 2.10 15.97
CA ILE A 199 -3.08 1.41 16.81
C ILE A 199 -2.33 2.48 17.59
N VAL A 200 -2.84 2.76 18.79
CA VAL A 200 -2.28 3.72 19.73
C VAL A 200 -2.00 3.02 21.04
N THR A 201 -0.82 3.25 21.62
CA THR A 201 -0.43 2.64 22.89
C THR A 201 -0.17 3.67 23.97
N HIS A 202 -0.49 3.27 25.20
CA HIS A 202 -0.02 3.89 26.43
C HIS A 202 1.53 3.78 26.56
N PRO A 203 2.18 4.51 27.49
CA PRO A 203 3.63 4.42 27.70
C PRO A 203 4.15 3.02 28.08
N ASP A 204 3.30 2.18 28.66
CA ASP A 204 3.63 0.79 29.02
C ASP A 204 3.51 -0.18 27.83
N GLY A 205 3.11 0.31 26.65
CA GLY A 205 2.95 -0.47 25.43
C GLY A 205 1.57 -1.15 25.30
N SER A 206 0.69 -1.04 26.29
CA SER A 206 -0.69 -1.53 26.18
C SER A 206 -1.52 -0.66 25.23
N LEU A 207 -2.51 -1.26 24.56
CA LEU A 207 -3.35 -0.56 23.59
C LEU A 207 -4.36 0.37 24.28
N VAL A 208 -4.47 1.58 23.76
CA VAL A 208 -5.59 2.49 24.08
C VAL A 208 -6.87 1.89 23.52
N SER A 209 -7.90 1.78 24.35
CA SER A 209 -9.20 1.21 23.98
C SER A 209 -10.32 1.78 24.85
N TYR A 210 -11.58 1.43 24.58
CA TYR A 210 -12.68 1.86 25.46
C TYR A 210 -12.57 1.29 26.89
N ARG A 211 -11.84 0.18 27.09
CA ARG A 211 -11.59 -0.42 28.42
C ARG A 211 -10.35 0.13 29.11
N SER A 212 -9.45 0.71 28.34
CA SER A 212 -8.24 1.39 28.80
C SER A 212 -8.12 2.70 28.01
N PRO A 213 -8.99 3.68 28.28
CA PRO A 213 -8.95 4.97 27.59
C PRO A 213 -7.70 5.75 28.00
N ALA A 214 -7.17 6.57 27.08
CA ALA A 214 -6.08 7.48 27.38
C ALA A 214 -6.54 8.63 28.30
N ARG A 215 -5.59 9.27 28.99
CA ARG A 215 -5.89 10.38 29.92
C ARG A 215 -5.46 11.72 29.35
N ALA A 216 -6.13 12.78 29.80
CA ALA A 216 -5.65 14.14 29.58
C ALA A 216 -4.22 14.27 30.12
N GLY A 217 -3.33 14.91 29.36
CA GLY A 217 -1.92 15.04 29.71
C GLY A 217 -1.08 13.76 29.59
N GLU A 218 -1.65 12.64 29.14
CA GLU A 218 -0.92 11.39 28.94
C GLU A 218 -0.08 11.43 27.66
N ALA A 219 1.12 10.85 27.70
CA ALA A 219 1.89 10.58 26.49
C ALA A 219 1.41 9.28 25.83
N VAL A 220 1.08 9.32 24.54
CA VAL A 220 0.68 8.15 23.75
C VAL A 220 1.56 7.99 22.52
N THR A 221 1.61 6.78 21.98
CA THR A 221 2.36 6.45 20.76
C THR A 221 1.40 5.98 19.67
N ILE A 222 1.36 6.68 18.55
CA ILE A 222 0.59 6.30 17.36
C ILE A 222 1.51 5.58 16.36
N TYR A 223 1.09 4.43 15.84
CA TYR A 223 1.83 3.70 14.82
C TYR A 223 1.29 4.00 13.41
N ALA A 224 2.19 4.22 12.47
CA ALA A 224 1.83 4.63 11.11
C ALA A 224 2.86 4.17 10.07
N VAL A 225 2.51 4.28 8.79
CA VAL A 225 3.40 4.08 7.63
C VAL A 225 3.28 5.26 6.68
N GLY A 226 4.27 5.43 5.80
CA GLY A 226 4.21 6.44 4.73
C GLY A 226 4.46 7.88 5.17
N LEU A 227 5.09 8.11 6.34
CA LEU A 227 5.41 9.46 6.82
C LEU A 227 6.59 10.12 6.06
N GLY A 228 7.21 9.39 5.13
CA GLY A 228 8.28 9.89 4.28
C GLY A 228 9.68 9.67 4.84
N ARG A 229 10.67 10.38 4.28
CA ARG A 229 12.09 10.14 4.59
C ARG A 229 12.47 10.51 6.03
N THR A 230 13.45 9.77 6.56
CA THR A 230 14.10 10.04 7.85
C THR A 230 15.53 10.57 7.70
N VAL A 231 16.06 11.13 8.79
CA VAL A 231 17.45 11.54 8.97
C VAL A 231 18.02 10.85 10.22
N PRO A 232 19.09 10.04 10.10
CA PRO A 232 19.71 9.58 8.85
C PRO A 232 18.78 8.67 8.02
N THR A 233 19.04 8.55 6.72
CA THR A 233 18.28 7.65 5.86
C THR A 233 18.56 6.18 6.21
N VAL A 234 17.53 5.36 6.25
CA VAL A 234 17.61 3.92 6.52
C VAL A 234 17.62 3.15 5.20
N LYS A 235 18.44 2.11 5.09
CA LYS A 235 18.39 1.20 3.94
C LYS A 235 17.11 0.38 3.97
N SER A 236 16.43 0.30 2.84
CA SER A 236 15.17 -0.42 2.75
C SER A 236 15.34 -1.92 3.02
N GLY A 237 14.36 -2.51 3.69
CA GLY A 237 14.38 -3.89 4.13
C GLY A 237 15.18 -4.12 5.42
N GLU A 238 16.08 -3.22 5.82
CA GLU A 238 16.85 -3.34 7.06
C GLU A 238 16.00 -2.97 8.29
N PRO A 239 16.24 -3.60 9.47
CA PRO A 239 15.63 -3.16 10.71
C PRO A 239 16.05 -1.73 11.01
N THR A 240 15.10 -0.92 11.48
CA THR A 240 15.38 0.42 11.96
C THR A 240 16.43 0.38 13.08
N PRO A 241 17.52 1.18 12.99
CA PRO A 241 18.58 1.17 13.98
C PRO A 241 18.18 1.85 15.30
N LEU A 242 19.04 1.69 16.31
CA LEU A 242 19.00 2.45 17.56
C LEU A 242 20.25 3.36 17.61
N PRO A 243 20.11 4.69 17.81
CA PRO A 243 18.87 5.44 18.01
C PRO A 243 18.00 5.51 16.74
N ALA A 244 16.69 5.64 16.94
CA ALA A 244 15.70 5.73 15.87
C ALA A 244 15.91 6.98 15.00
N PRO A 245 15.97 6.85 13.67
CA PRO A 245 15.97 7.98 12.76
C PRO A 245 14.66 8.77 12.82
N ILE A 246 14.79 10.09 12.89
CA ILE A 246 13.65 11.02 12.97
C ILE A 246 13.18 11.42 11.58
N LEU A 247 11.93 11.84 11.44
CA LEU A 247 11.43 12.37 10.17
C LEU A 247 12.23 13.58 9.71
N ARG A 248 12.46 13.65 8.41
CA ARG A 248 13.07 14.83 7.76
C ARG A 248 12.12 16.02 7.74
N ASN A 249 10.83 15.74 7.57
CA ASN A 249 9.77 16.73 7.48
C ASN A 249 8.95 16.75 8.79
N THR A 250 8.31 17.88 9.06
CA THR A 250 7.50 18.06 10.27
C THR A 250 6.06 17.63 10.05
N LEU A 251 5.44 17.05 11.07
CA LEU A 251 4.01 16.74 11.08
C LEU A 251 3.24 17.83 11.81
N SER A 252 1.97 18.00 11.43
CA SER A 252 0.97 18.79 12.16
C SER A 252 -0.05 17.86 12.82
N LEU A 253 -0.41 18.12 14.07
CA LEU A 253 -1.43 17.36 14.78
C LEU A 253 -2.67 18.23 15.01
N ARG A 254 -3.85 17.66 14.82
CA ARG A 254 -5.14 18.26 15.21
C ARG A 254 -5.89 17.28 16.10
N PHE A 255 -6.41 17.78 17.21
CA PHE A 255 -7.31 17.03 18.10
C PHE A 255 -8.75 17.42 17.75
N ASP A 256 -9.66 16.45 17.71
CA ASP A 256 -11.09 16.66 17.51
C ASP A 256 -11.85 15.78 18.50
N PHE A 257 -12.47 16.41 19.50
CA PHE A 257 -13.16 15.73 20.60
C PHE A 257 -14.65 15.43 20.29
N ARG A 258 -15.11 15.66 19.05
CA ARG A 258 -16.47 15.27 18.66
C ARG A 258 -16.56 13.73 18.63
N PRO A 259 -17.66 13.14 19.15
CA PRO A 259 -17.86 11.70 19.07
C PRO A 259 -17.76 11.19 17.63
N ASN A 260 -16.97 10.13 17.43
CA ASN A 260 -16.78 9.46 16.14
C ASN A 260 -16.32 10.40 15.00
N ALA A 261 -15.58 11.46 15.32
CA ALA A 261 -15.04 12.37 14.32
C ALA A 261 -14.14 11.63 13.33
N MET A 262 -14.34 11.84 12.04
CA MET A 262 -13.40 11.33 11.03
C MET A 262 -12.11 12.16 11.05
N PRO A 263 -10.96 11.57 10.67
CA PRO A 263 -9.74 12.32 10.43
C PRO A 263 -9.99 13.45 9.43
N SER A 264 -9.36 14.59 9.65
CA SER A 264 -9.44 15.74 8.74
C SER A 264 -8.06 16.32 8.50
N PHE A 265 -7.83 16.84 7.28
CA PHE A 265 -6.58 17.51 6.98
C PHE A 265 -6.38 18.67 7.98
N PRO A 266 -5.25 18.75 8.70
CA PRO A 266 -5.01 19.84 9.64
C PRO A 266 -4.77 21.17 8.89
N THR A 267 -5.84 21.84 8.43
CA THR A 267 -5.77 23.21 7.91
C THR A 267 -5.75 24.21 9.05
N ILE A 268 -5.07 25.34 8.83
CA ILE A 268 -5.17 26.52 9.71
C ILE A 268 -6.49 27.28 9.47
N ASP A 269 -7.17 27.04 8.34
CA ASP A 269 -8.32 27.85 7.92
C ASP A 269 -9.69 27.18 8.17
N GLY A 270 -10.56 27.90 8.89
CA GLY A 270 -12.04 27.79 8.85
C GLY A 270 -12.73 27.30 10.12
N ASP A 271 -13.24 28.23 10.94
CA ASP A 271 -14.23 28.12 12.06
C ASP A 271 -14.05 27.05 13.16
N ALA A 272 -13.04 26.19 13.08
CA ALA A 272 -12.64 25.39 14.23
C ALA A 272 -12.00 26.32 15.28
N PRO A 273 -12.36 26.19 16.57
CA PRO A 273 -11.56 26.81 17.62
C PRO A 273 -10.10 26.39 17.39
N PRO A 274 -9.10 27.24 17.68
CA PRO A 274 -7.70 26.90 17.55
C PRO A 274 -7.33 25.84 18.61
N GLU A 275 -7.80 24.62 18.41
CA GLU A 275 -7.32 23.43 19.10
C GLU A 275 -5.92 23.20 18.52
N ALA A 276 -4.96 23.76 19.25
CA ALA A 276 -3.60 24.07 18.86
C ALA A 276 -2.99 22.98 17.97
N ILE A 277 -2.65 23.37 16.73
CA ILE A 277 -1.75 22.58 15.90
C ILE A 277 -0.50 22.31 16.73
N SER A 278 -0.38 21.06 17.17
CA SER A 278 0.68 20.63 18.06
C SER A 278 1.74 19.89 17.26
N ARG A 279 2.98 19.92 17.75
CA ARG A 279 4.06 19.10 17.21
C ARG A 279 4.21 17.85 18.07
N PRO A 280 4.49 16.69 17.47
CA PRO A 280 4.78 15.49 18.24
C PRO A 280 6.06 15.67 19.06
N ILE A 281 6.15 14.98 20.21
CA ILE A 281 7.36 14.86 21.02
C ILE A 281 8.45 14.15 20.23
N PHE A 282 8.05 13.11 19.49
CA PHE A 282 8.91 12.35 18.60
C PHE A 282 8.11 11.90 17.38
N ALA A 283 8.72 11.96 16.20
CA ALA A 283 8.20 11.31 15.01
C ALA A 283 9.36 10.73 14.21
N GLY A 284 9.32 9.42 13.96
CA GLY A 284 10.42 8.69 13.34
C GLY A 284 10.11 7.21 13.21
N LEU A 285 11.10 6.45 12.74
CA LEU A 285 10.95 5.01 12.58
C LEU A 285 10.99 4.27 13.93
N THR A 286 10.32 3.13 14.02
CA THR A 286 10.31 2.29 15.23
C THR A 286 11.50 1.32 15.22
N PRO A 287 12.40 1.36 16.22
CA PRO A 287 13.57 0.46 16.28
C PRO A 287 13.23 -1.01 16.10
N GLY A 288 14.06 -1.73 15.35
CA GLY A 288 13.89 -3.15 15.05
C GLY A 288 12.81 -3.48 14.01
N GLN A 289 11.98 -2.51 13.62
CA GLN A 289 10.92 -2.68 12.62
C GLN A 289 11.34 -2.15 11.25
N VAL A 290 10.67 -2.60 10.19
CA VAL A 290 10.91 -2.14 8.82
C VAL A 290 9.72 -1.30 8.35
N GLY A 291 9.97 -0.04 7.99
CA GLY A 291 8.96 0.87 7.43
C GLY A 291 7.85 1.31 8.40
N LEU A 292 7.87 0.84 9.65
CA LEU A 292 6.96 1.25 10.71
C LEU A 292 7.46 2.54 11.37
N TYR A 293 6.58 3.52 11.50
CA TYR A 293 6.82 4.76 12.22
C TYR A 293 6.06 4.76 13.55
N GLN A 294 6.60 5.51 14.50
CA GLN A 294 5.94 5.89 15.74
C GLN A 294 5.89 7.42 15.84
N VAL A 295 4.74 7.91 16.29
CA VAL A 295 4.49 9.31 16.57
C VAL A 295 4.10 9.43 18.04
N ASN A 296 5.01 9.94 18.85
CA ASN A 296 4.81 10.11 20.28
C ASN A 296 4.31 11.53 20.52
N LEU A 297 3.20 11.67 21.22
CA LEU A 297 2.58 12.96 21.51
C LEU A 297 1.94 12.94 22.89
N ARG A 298 1.61 14.12 23.40
CA ARG A 298 0.86 14.26 24.64
C ARG A 298 -0.57 14.67 24.32
N ILE A 299 -1.54 13.96 24.89
CA ILE A 299 -2.94 14.41 24.89
C ILE A 299 -3.00 15.75 25.63
N PRO A 300 -3.75 16.76 25.14
CA PRO A 300 -3.89 18.04 25.85
C PRO A 300 -4.29 17.85 27.31
N ASP A 301 -3.79 18.71 28.20
CA ASP A 301 -4.18 18.70 29.62
C ASP A 301 -5.63 19.16 29.81
N ASP A 302 -5.98 20.22 29.08
CA ASP A 302 -7.31 20.80 29.07
C ASP A 302 -8.07 20.26 27.85
N ILE A 303 -9.01 19.36 28.12
CA ILE A 303 -9.87 18.75 27.10
C ILE A 303 -11.33 19.10 27.41
N PRO A 304 -12.18 19.29 26.38
CA PRO A 304 -13.59 19.54 26.61
C PRO A 304 -14.26 18.35 27.31
N ARG A 305 -15.46 18.58 27.86
CA ARG A 305 -16.30 17.49 28.36
C ARG A 305 -16.69 16.57 27.20
N VAL A 306 -16.32 15.30 27.32
CA VAL A 306 -16.62 14.26 26.33
C VAL A 306 -17.47 13.15 26.94
N SER A 307 -18.29 12.51 26.12
CA SER A 307 -18.97 11.27 26.50
C SER A 307 -17.97 10.13 26.60
N ALA A 308 -18.20 9.17 27.52
CA ALA A 308 -17.39 7.96 27.60
C ALA A 308 -17.56 7.12 26.33
N CYS A 309 -16.47 6.49 25.88
CA CYS A 309 -16.60 5.41 24.91
C CYS A 309 -17.32 4.21 25.53
N ASP A 310 -18.12 3.51 24.73
CA ASP A 310 -18.93 2.38 25.19
C ASP A 310 -18.62 1.05 24.46
N GLY A 311 -17.70 1.09 23.48
CA GLY A 311 -17.24 -0.10 22.75
C GLY A 311 -18.28 -0.71 21.81
N GLY A 312 -19.38 -0.01 21.55
CA GLY A 312 -20.41 -0.47 20.62
C GLY A 312 -19.99 -0.35 19.16
N VAL A 313 -20.65 -1.12 18.28
CA VAL A 313 -20.22 -1.29 16.87
C VAL A 313 -21.09 -0.57 15.84
N ILE A 314 -22.09 0.20 16.27
CA ILE A 314 -22.98 1.00 15.42
C ILE A 314 -22.83 2.50 15.72
N ASP A 315 -23.14 3.38 14.76
CA ASP A 315 -22.89 4.83 14.85
C ASP A 315 -23.56 5.55 16.02
N SER A 316 -24.60 4.96 16.62
CA SER A 316 -25.27 5.51 17.81
C SER A 316 -24.45 5.37 19.09
N TYR A 317 -23.39 4.56 19.06
CA TYR A 317 -22.44 4.35 20.15
C TYR A 317 -21.24 5.27 20.03
N VAL A 318 -20.64 5.65 21.16
CA VAL A 318 -19.39 6.43 21.17
C VAL A 318 -18.22 5.46 21.03
N GLN A 319 -17.76 5.26 19.80
CA GLN A 319 -16.63 4.38 19.49
C GLN A 319 -15.29 5.07 19.74
N SER A 320 -15.27 6.37 19.48
CA SER A 320 -14.18 7.28 19.83
C SER A 320 -14.76 8.61 20.28
N ASN A 321 -14.07 9.25 21.20
CA ASN A 321 -14.40 10.60 21.66
C ASN A 321 -13.20 11.56 21.49
N LEU A 322 -12.16 11.10 20.81
CA LEU A 322 -11.06 11.89 20.32
C LEU A 322 -10.55 11.29 19.00
N THR A 323 -10.43 12.13 17.97
CA THR A 323 -9.69 11.82 16.75
C THR A 323 -8.46 12.71 16.66
N ILE A 324 -7.29 12.08 16.59
CA ILE A 324 -6.00 12.74 16.41
C ILE A 324 -5.65 12.68 14.93
N SER A 325 -5.84 13.78 14.21
CA SER A 325 -5.46 13.86 12.80
C SER A 325 -3.99 14.25 12.65
N ILE A 326 -3.26 13.51 11.82
CA ILE A 326 -1.84 13.71 11.50
C ILE A 326 -1.75 14.19 10.06
N GLY A 327 -1.23 15.40 9.86
CA GLY A 327 -0.99 16.00 8.55
C GLY A 327 0.50 16.03 8.20
N GLY A 328 0.81 15.70 6.96
CA GLY A 328 2.15 15.77 6.39
C GLY A 328 2.39 17.04 5.59
N VAL A 329 3.54 17.10 4.91
CA VAL A 329 3.92 18.26 4.07
C VAL A 329 3.33 18.18 2.67
N SER A 330 2.98 16.97 2.23
CA SER A 330 2.32 16.74 0.96
C SER A 330 0.87 17.24 1.04
N PHE A 331 0.44 18.06 0.08
CA PHE A 331 -0.94 18.56 0.01
C PHE A 331 -1.96 17.43 0.16
N GLN A 332 -2.87 17.58 1.12
CA GLN A 332 -3.91 16.59 1.46
C GLN A 332 -3.40 15.19 1.85
N SER A 333 -2.13 15.04 2.23
CA SER A 333 -1.65 13.83 2.89
C SER A 333 -1.92 13.93 4.39
N PHE A 334 -2.94 13.21 4.84
CA PHE A 334 -3.29 13.08 6.23
C PHE A 334 -4.00 11.76 6.48
N ASP A 335 -3.96 11.35 7.73
CA ASP A 335 -4.81 10.31 8.29
C ASP A 335 -5.01 10.60 9.79
N GLY A 336 -5.66 9.73 10.55
CA GLY A 336 -5.82 9.96 11.98
C GLY A 336 -6.13 8.73 12.80
N ALA A 337 -5.86 8.85 14.10
CA ALA A 337 -6.21 7.84 15.08
C ALA A 337 -7.48 8.26 15.83
N ALA A 338 -8.58 7.56 15.58
CA ALA A 338 -9.77 7.61 16.43
C ALA A 338 -9.55 6.73 17.66
N ILE A 339 -9.59 7.34 18.85
CA ILE A 339 -9.30 6.71 20.14
C ILE A 339 -10.29 7.14 21.23
N CYS A 340 -10.16 6.50 22.39
CA CYS A 340 -10.90 6.83 23.59
C CYS A 340 -10.03 7.57 24.59
N VAL A 341 -10.54 8.69 25.10
CA VAL A 341 -10.01 9.42 26.24
C VAL A 341 -10.98 9.39 27.42
N GLU A 342 -10.46 9.36 28.65
CA GLU A 342 -11.24 9.38 29.87
C GLU A 342 -12.04 10.69 29.96
N PRO A 343 -13.38 10.64 30.19
CA PRO A 343 -14.14 11.83 30.52
C PRO A 343 -13.60 12.49 31.78
N GLN A 344 -13.38 13.81 31.75
CA GLN A 344 -13.04 14.54 32.97
C GLN A 344 -14.18 14.42 33.99
N GLN A 345 -13.86 13.90 35.18
CA GLN A 345 -14.82 13.88 36.29
C GLN A 345 -15.18 15.33 36.66
N ALA A 346 -16.47 15.59 36.89
CA ALA A 346 -16.87 16.88 37.45
C ALA A 346 -16.14 17.06 38.80
N PRO A 347 -15.61 18.26 39.11
CA PRO A 347 -15.06 18.51 40.44
C PRO A 347 -16.15 18.18 41.46
N THR A 348 -15.87 17.26 42.36
CA THR A 348 -16.74 16.98 43.51
C THR A 348 -16.94 18.30 44.22
N MET A 349 -18.18 18.83 44.22
CA MET A 349 -18.51 19.95 45.09
C MET A 349 -18.19 19.50 46.50
N GLY A 350 -17.10 20.01 47.06
CA GLY A 350 -16.76 19.80 48.45
C GLY A 350 -17.97 20.21 49.27
N ASN A 351 -18.42 19.31 50.14
CA ASN A 351 -19.46 19.62 51.10
C ASN A 351 -19.03 20.89 51.86
N THR A 352 -19.59 22.04 51.50
CA THR A 352 -19.62 23.19 52.40
C THR A 352 -20.47 22.75 53.59
N GLU A 353 -19.79 22.30 54.65
CA GLU A 353 -20.35 22.32 56.00
C GLU A 353 -20.90 23.74 56.23
N MET A 354 -22.22 23.82 56.37
CA MET A 354 -22.86 24.99 56.98
C MET A 354 -22.36 25.05 58.43
N PRO A 355 -21.76 26.16 58.88
CA PRO A 355 -21.53 26.35 60.31
C PRO A 355 -22.89 26.50 61.00
N ASP A 356 -23.08 25.74 62.08
CA ASP A 356 -24.23 25.76 62.99
C ASP A 356 -24.51 27.15 63.59
#